data_AF-A0A7J4T683-F1
#
_entry.id   AF-A0A7J4T683-F1
#
_cell.length_a   1.000
_cell.length_b   1.000
_cell.length_c   1.000
_cell.angle_alpha   90.00
_cell.angle_beta   90.00
_cell.angle_gamma   90.00
#
_symmetry.space_group_name_H-M   'P 1'
#
loop_
_entity.id
_entity.type
_entity.pdbx_description
1 polymer ?
#
loop_
_entity_poly.entity_id
_entity_poly.type
_entity_poly.pdbx_seq_one_letter_code
_entity_poly.pdbx_strand_id
1 'polypeptide(L)'
;MKHLFCIFNANDPTPTAYAVRSSTYDKVTVFVIGQERYGERQERALYRFKKWLSGSAKSSEDWPQGLWKDAWDWKKPECDVQIAEIEHISEDVFEADSDATVIVDLKGGTKKMSIEMMEYANQRFTNPQFIMSNIGSCILFSHGLVAPTTYLSLNEMVWLSSGFVIDVDYAPDEKFASKAVQKLKYRTETKATAMGNSGKQRIVFTEQYLRKMGKRFSGENKRDNVIHYKYLEEFTASALKEKEDIVEVYGGVRFIYPKRVKSCLKRAKWALIQTPKPMKYVKENLATFEQFFDTKTCDDAGIINLVRKFIHTMEIDSLALTSDGLMIGVECKYGNYSEIDVDRLHAICSRLSPRFHPLFVNTRLTEERSSGVRQIPFPRLLEPLQSLLSTSLDSRPLNPSPESPADEEVVVSKSKVEEIADPAQELALSDSVDVIRDLLLIVKESPVSWPEFYKLLQQQGVKTKGLLKFLESEFSAQLGFTIKGSKAGLGVGWILWDES
;
A
#
# COMPACT_ATOMS: atom_id res chain seq x y z
N MET A 1 0.15 7.58 42.23
CA MET A 1 0.45 6.74 41.06
C MET A 1 -0.76 6.72 40.12
N LYS A 2 -0.60 6.75 38.79
CA LYS A 2 -1.68 6.55 37.80
C LYS A 2 -1.62 5.12 37.25
N HIS A 3 -2.71 4.36 37.42
CA HIS A 3 -2.82 2.99 36.95
C HIS A 3 -3.96 2.85 35.94
N LEU A 4 -3.63 2.47 34.71
CA LEU A 4 -4.61 2.18 33.66
C LEU A 4 -4.97 0.69 33.62
N PHE A 5 -6.26 0.38 33.58
CA PHE A 5 -6.79 -0.93 33.19
C PHE A 5 -7.42 -0.83 31.80
N CYS A 6 -7.10 -1.77 30.92
CA CYS A 6 -7.68 -1.82 29.59
C CYS A 6 -7.79 -3.26 29.08
N ILE A 7 -8.68 -3.50 28.11
CA ILE A 7 -8.84 -4.81 27.49
C ILE A 7 -8.02 -4.87 26.19
N PHE A 8 -7.30 -5.97 26.01
CA PHE A 8 -6.62 -6.26 24.75
C PHE A 8 -7.64 -6.45 23.61
N ASN A 9 -7.48 -5.70 22.52
CA ASN A 9 -8.30 -5.90 21.32
C ASN A 9 -7.70 -7.02 20.45
N ALA A 10 -8.31 -8.20 20.54
CA ALA A 10 -7.82 -9.41 19.88
C ALA A 10 -7.87 -9.37 18.34
N ASN A 11 -8.67 -8.49 17.74
CA ASN A 11 -8.82 -8.43 16.27
C ASN A 11 -7.81 -7.48 15.61
N ASP A 12 -7.42 -6.43 16.34
CA ASP A 12 -6.47 -5.39 15.96
C ASP A 12 -5.90 -4.78 17.24
N PRO A 13 -4.58 -4.90 17.53
CA PRO A 13 -3.99 -4.41 18.77
C PRO A 13 -3.83 -2.88 18.81
N THR A 14 -4.10 -2.17 17.71
CA THR A 14 -3.87 -0.73 17.60
C THR A 14 -4.65 0.09 18.64
N PRO A 15 -5.95 -0.16 18.91
CA PRO A 15 -6.68 0.53 19.98
C PRO A 15 -6.08 0.34 21.37
N THR A 16 -5.58 -0.86 21.68
CA THR A 16 -4.91 -1.12 22.97
C THR A 16 -3.60 -0.34 23.08
N ALA A 17 -2.84 -0.22 21.99
CA ALA A 17 -1.64 0.62 21.96
C ALA A 17 -1.96 2.12 22.15
N TYR A 18 -3.09 2.62 21.61
CA TYR A 18 -3.55 3.98 21.91
C TYR A 18 -3.84 4.17 23.40
N ALA A 19 -4.53 3.22 24.03
CA ALA A 19 -4.81 3.29 25.46
C ALA A 19 -3.52 3.43 26.28
N VAL A 20 -2.54 2.55 26.03
CA VAL A 20 -1.22 2.56 26.71
C VAL A 20 -0.49 3.90 26.55
N ARG A 21 -0.62 4.58 25.40
CA ARG A 21 0.05 5.87 25.11
C ARG A 21 -0.82 7.12 25.28
N SER A 22 -2.06 6.95 25.72
CA SER A 22 -3.01 8.06 25.79
C SER A 22 -2.70 9.07 26.90
N SER A 23 -1.87 8.70 27.88
CA SER A 23 -1.40 9.59 28.93
C SER A 23 -0.07 9.10 29.51
N THR A 24 0.48 9.84 30.45
CA THR A 24 1.59 9.40 31.30
C THR A 24 1.04 8.54 32.43
N TYR A 25 1.20 7.22 32.31
CA TYR A 25 0.84 6.25 33.34
C TYR A 25 2.10 5.76 34.06
N ASP A 26 1.96 5.39 35.33
CA ASP A 26 3.03 4.68 36.04
C ASP A 26 2.94 3.18 35.75
N LYS A 27 1.70 2.65 35.77
CA LYS A 27 1.39 1.24 35.53
C LYS A 27 0.21 1.09 34.57
N VAL A 28 0.25 0.05 33.73
CA VAL A 28 -0.84 -0.35 32.84
C VAL A 28 -1.06 -1.85 32.97
N THR A 29 -2.29 -2.25 33.29
CA THR A 29 -2.72 -3.65 33.22
C THR A 29 -3.58 -3.84 31.96
N VAL A 30 -3.13 -4.74 31.09
CA VAL A 30 -3.83 -5.13 29.87
C VAL A 30 -4.44 -6.52 30.07
N PHE A 31 -5.77 -6.60 30.12
CA PHE A 31 -6.48 -7.86 30.24
C PHE A 31 -6.60 -8.57 28.89
N VAL A 32 -6.05 -9.78 28.81
CA VAL A 32 -6.23 -10.68 27.66
C VAL A 32 -7.27 -11.72 28.05
N ILE A 33 -8.49 -11.52 27.57
CA ILE A 33 -9.65 -12.32 27.99
C ILE A 33 -9.78 -13.55 27.08
N GLY A 34 -9.82 -14.74 27.70
CA GLY A 34 -10.09 -16.01 27.03
C GLY A 34 -9.03 -16.42 26.02
N GLN A 35 -7.75 -16.18 26.32
CA GLN A 35 -6.62 -16.44 25.40
C GLN A 35 -6.61 -17.87 24.85
N GLU A 36 -7.00 -18.87 25.64
CA GLU A 36 -7.07 -20.28 25.20
C GLU A 36 -7.99 -20.51 23.99
N ARG A 37 -8.92 -19.58 23.73
CA ARG A 37 -9.86 -19.64 22.60
C ARG A 37 -9.37 -18.87 21.37
N TYR A 38 -8.16 -18.30 21.41
CA TYR A 38 -7.63 -17.49 20.33
C TYR A 38 -7.28 -18.36 19.12
N GLY A 39 -7.75 -17.94 17.95
CA GLY A 39 -7.28 -18.48 16.68
C GLY A 39 -5.95 -17.85 16.26
N GLU A 40 -5.39 -18.32 15.15
CA GLU A 40 -4.11 -17.83 14.62
C GLU A 40 -4.09 -16.30 14.38
N ARG A 41 -5.25 -15.70 14.06
CA ARG A 41 -5.36 -14.25 13.87
C ARG A 41 -5.14 -13.50 15.19
N GLN A 42 -5.83 -13.90 16.25
CA GLN A 42 -5.77 -13.26 17.56
C GLN A 42 -4.40 -13.47 18.21
N GLU A 43 -3.83 -14.68 18.09
CA GLU A 43 -2.46 -14.97 18.52
C GLU A 43 -1.43 -14.07 17.83
N ARG A 44 -1.58 -13.86 16.52
CA ARG A 44 -0.72 -12.92 15.79
C ARG A 44 -0.92 -11.47 16.24
N ALA A 45 -2.13 -11.07 16.61
CA ALA A 45 -2.38 -9.72 17.15
C ALA A 45 -1.69 -9.54 18.50
N LEU A 46 -1.83 -10.51 19.41
CA LEU A 46 -1.20 -10.50 20.72
C LEU A 46 0.33 -10.49 20.61
N TYR A 47 0.89 -11.29 19.69
CA TYR A 47 2.31 -11.26 19.38
C TYR A 47 2.79 -9.88 18.93
N ARG A 48 2.06 -9.22 18.02
CA ARG A 48 2.42 -7.87 17.53
C ARG A 48 2.37 -6.85 18.65
N PHE A 49 1.37 -6.92 19.53
CA PHE A 49 1.27 -6.06 20.71
C PHE A 49 2.44 -6.28 21.68
N LYS A 50 2.74 -7.53 22.06
CA LYS A 50 3.89 -7.89 22.93
C LYS A 50 5.21 -7.38 22.34
N LYS A 51 5.42 -7.52 21.03
CA LYS A 51 6.59 -6.95 20.34
C LYS A 51 6.58 -5.43 20.32
N TRP A 52 5.43 -4.80 20.14
CA TRP A 52 5.28 -3.35 20.24
C TRP A 52 5.71 -2.81 21.61
N LEU A 53 5.32 -3.47 22.70
CA LEU A 53 5.80 -3.10 24.05
C LEU A 53 7.34 -3.16 24.17
N SER A 54 8.00 -4.06 23.44
CA SER A 54 9.46 -4.21 23.48
C SER A 54 10.24 -3.11 22.76
N GLY A 55 9.56 -2.26 21.97
CA GLY A 55 10.20 -1.20 21.16
C GLY A 55 10.72 -1.64 19.80
N SER A 56 10.54 -2.92 19.42
CA SER A 56 11.11 -3.45 18.18
C SER A 56 10.27 -4.57 17.56
N ALA A 57 10.14 -4.52 16.24
CA ALA A 57 9.58 -5.61 15.44
C ALA A 57 10.59 -6.75 15.19
N LYS A 58 11.86 -6.59 15.60
CA LYS A 58 12.90 -7.58 15.36
C LYS A 58 12.55 -8.88 16.08
N SER A 59 12.17 -9.86 15.26
CA SER A 59 11.49 -11.07 15.71
C SER A 59 12.44 -12.22 16.06
N SER A 60 13.65 -12.22 15.49
CA SER A 60 14.64 -13.31 15.58
C SER A 60 16.06 -12.77 15.66
N GLU A 61 16.97 -13.58 16.20
CA GLU A 61 18.42 -13.34 16.16
C GLU A 61 19.01 -13.58 14.75
N ASP A 62 18.25 -14.23 13.86
CA ASP A 62 18.62 -14.63 12.49
C ASP A 62 18.80 -13.46 11.48
N TRP A 63 18.68 -12.20 11.92
CA TRP A 63 18.84 -11.05 11.04
C TRP A 63 20.31 -10.88 10.62
N PRO A 64 20.59 -10.79 9.31
CA PRO A 64 21.94 -10.47 8.84
C PRO A 64 22.47 -9.19 9.49
N GLN A 65 23.75 -9.19 9.82
CA GLN A 65 24.41 -8.04 10.45
C GLN A 65 24.26 -6.78 9.58
N GLY A 66 23.94 -5.65 10.21
CA GLY A 66 23.77 -4.35 9.55
C GLY A 66 22.50 -4.20 8.69
N LEU A 67 21.75 -5.28 8.44
CA LEU A 67 20.57 -5.21 7.57
C LEU A 67 19.38 -4.53 8.27
N TRP A 68 19.18 -4.78 9.57
CA TRP A 68 18.19 -4.08 10.39
C TRP A 68 18.55 -2.60 10.52
N LYS A 69 17.55 -1.72 10.40
CA LYS A 69 17.71 -0.28 10.67
C LYS A 69 17.07 0.06 12.01
N ASP A 70 17.79 0.83 12.82
CA ASP A 70 17.25 1.37 14.08
C ASP A 70 16.01 2.26 13.85
N ALA A 71 15.91 2.90 12.67
CA ALA A 71 14.72 3.65 12.28
C ALA A 71 13.44 2.80 12.10
N TRP A 72 13.56 1.47 12.06
CA TRP A 72 12.40 0.56 12.07
C TRP A 72 11.91 0.23 13.48
N ASP A 73 12.70 0.55 14.50
CA ASP A 73 12.31 0.44 15.90
C ASP A 73 11.50 1.67 16.33
N TRP A 74 10.84 1.57 17.48
CA TRP A 74 10.00 2.64 18.01
C TRP A 74 10.25 2.82 19.50
N LYS A 75 9.84 3.99 20.01
CA LYS A 75 9.99 4.32 21.42
C LYS A 75 9.14 3.36 22.28
N LYS A 76 9.75 2.72 23.27
CA LYS A 76 9.02 1.89 24.23
C LYS A 76 8.01 2.73 25.02
N PRO A 77 6.89 2.14 25.47
CA PRO A 77 6.09 2.76 26.52
C PRO A 77 6.97 3.10 27.73
N GLU A 78 6.75 4.25 28.34
CA GLU A 78 7.48 4.71 29.53
C GLU A 78 6.89 4.15 30.84
N CYS A 79 5.76 3.44 30.75
CA CYS A 79 5.04 2.84 31.86
C CYS A 79 5.39 1.35 32.03
N ASP A 80 5.18 0.84 33.24
CA ASP A 80 5.21 -0.61 33.48
C ASP A 80 3.93 -1.25 32.93
N VAL A 81 4.06 -2.11 31.92
CA VAL A 81 2.92 -2.76 31.26
C VAL A 81 2.86 -4.23 31.64
N GLN A 82 1.85 -4.58 32.44
CA GLN A 82 1.52 -5.95 32.81
C GLN A 82 0.44 -6.50 31.88
N ILE A 83 0.68 -7.69 31.31
CA ILE A 83 -0.33 -8.45 30.58
C ILE A 83 -0.91 -9.49 31.52
N ALA A 84 -2.21 -9.40 31.79
CA ALA A 84 -2.93 -10.32 32.67
C ALA A 84 -3.88 -11.18 31.82
N GLU A 85 -3.63 -12.49 31.78
CA GLU A 85 -4.48 -13.46 31.08
C GLU A 85 -5.61 -13.88 32.03
N ILE A 86 -6.86 -13.66 31.64
CA ILE A 86 -8.05 -13.93 32.47
C ILE A 86 -9.14 -14.64 31.65
N GLU A 87 -9.97 -15.45 32.28
CA GLU A 87 -11.10 -16.10 31.57
C GLU A 87 -12.29 -15.15 31.38
N HIS A 88 -12.60 -14.36 32.40
CA HIS A 88 -13.69 -13.40 32.45
C HIS A 88 -13.33 -12.23 33.37
N ILE A 89 -14.03 -11.11 33.20
CA ILE A 89 -13.84 -9.92 34.04
C ILE A 89 -14.59 -10.16 35.37
N SER A 90 -13.91 -9.91 36.48
CA SER A 90 -14.47 -9.95 37.83
C SER A 90 -13.94 -8.77 38.65
N GLU A 91 -14.43 -8.60 39.88
CA GLU A 91 -13.91 -7.57 40.79
C GLU A 91 -12.45 -7.83 41.17
N ASP A 92 -12.10 -9.09 41.43
CA ASP A 92 -10.79 -9.47 41.99
C ASP A 92 -9.62 -9.23 41.02
N VAL A 93 -9.86 -9.15 39.70
CA VAL A 93 -8.78 -8.88 38.73
C VAL A 93 -8.29 -7.42 38.77
N PHE A 94 -9.02 -6.54 39.45
CA PHE A 94 -8.66 -5.14 39.64
C PHE A 94 -7.78 -4.95 40.88
N GLU A 95 -6.50 -5.24 40.72
CA GLU A 95 -5.48 -5.01 41.74
C GLU A 95 -4.71 -3.71 41.47
N ALA A 96 -4.90 -2.72 42.35
CA ALA A 96 -4.18 -1.45 42.32
C ALA A 96 -3.72 -1.05 43.74
N ASP A 97 -2.67 -0.23 43.81
CA ASP A 97 -2.20 0.34 45.07
C ASP A 97 -3.27 1.25 45.69
N SER A 98 -3.31 1.32 47.03
CA SER A 98 -4.38 2.02 47.77
C SER A 98 -4.47 3.52 47.48
N ASP A 99 -3.38 4.14 47.04
CA ASP A 99 -3.28 5.56 46.68
C ASP A 99 -3.24 5.79 45.16
N ALA A 100 -3.46 4.74 44.36
CA ALA A 100 -3.48 4.85 42.91
C ALA A 100 -4.72 5.61 42.42
N THR A 101 -4.51 6.54 41.47
CA THR A 101 -5.58 7.04 40.61
C THR A 101 -5.87 5.97 39.57
N VAL A 102 -6.99 5.27 39.77
CA VAL A 102 -7.46 4.20 38.87
C VAL A 102 -8.13 4.79 37.65
N ILE A 103 -7.70 4.35 36.48
CA ILE A 103 -8.22 4.77 35.18
C ILE A 103 -8.59 3.51 34.41
N VAL A 104 -9.74 3.52 33.75
CA VAL A 104 -10.25 2.38 32.99
C VAL A 104 -10.56 2.82 31.56
N ASP A 105 -9.88 2.22 30.58
CA ASP A 105 -10.19 2.41 29.16
C ASP A 105 -11.28 1.45 28.70
N LEU A 106 -12.30 2.04 28.08
CA LEU A 106 -13.51 1.33 27.65
C LEU A 106 -13.53 1.04 26.14
N LYS A 107 -12.44 1.31 25.41
CA LYS A 107 -12.37 1.14 23.96
C LYS A 107 -12.22 -0.33 23.57
N GLY A 108 -11.49 -1.11 24.38
CA GLY A 108 -11.23 -2.52 24.15
C GLY A 108 -12.42 -3.42 24.51
N GLY A 109 -12.53 -4.58 23.85
CA GLY A 109 -13.53 -5.59 24.16
C GLY A 109 -14.92 -5.33 23.57
N THR A 110 -15.92 -6.05 24.10
CA THR A 110 -17.33 -5.88 23.73
C THR A 110 -17.98 -4.80 24.60
N LYS A 111 -19.12 -4.25 24.15
CA LYS A 111 -19.90 -3.31 24.99
C LYS A 111 -20.28 -3.89 26.35
N LYS A 112 -20.59 -5.19 26.40
CA LYS A 112 -20.86 -5.90 27.66
C LYS A 112 -19.64 -5.86 28.59
N MET A 113 -18.47 -6.17 28.06
CA MET A 113 -17.21 -6.11 28.81
C MET A 113 -16.91 -4.68 29.30
N SER A 114 -17.17 -3.65 28.49
CA SER A 114 -17.01 -2.27 28.94
C SER A 114 -17.92 -1.95 30.15
N ILE A 115 -19.15 -2.45 30.15
CA ILE A 115 -20.08 -2.30 31.29
C ILE A 115 -19.54 -3.05 32.52
N GLU A 116 -19.10 -4.30 32.35
CA GLU A 116 -18.49 -5.11 33.42
C GLU A 116 -17.26 -4.39 34.02
N MET A 117 -16.37 -3.85 33.19
CA MET A 117 -15.22 -3.06 33.65
C MET A 117 -15.65 -1.85 34.50
N MET A 118 -16.74 -1.16 34.11
CA MET A 118 -17.26 -0.03 34.86
C MET A 118 -17.86 -0.45 36.20
N GLU A 119 -18.69 -1.49 36.21
CA GLU A 119 -19.37 -2.00 37.41
C GLU A 119 -18.35 -2.46 38.45
N TYR A 120 -17.42 -3.33 38.06
CA TYR A 120 -16.43 -3.89 38.97
C TYR A 120 -15.42 -2.85 39.45
N ALA A 121 -15.00 -1.89 38.61
CA ALA A 121 -14.15 -0.80 39.07
C ALA A 121 -14.85 0.10 40.09
N ASN A 122 -16.15 0.38 39.94
CA ASN A 122 -16.91 1.19 40.91
C ASN A 122 -17.20 0.45 42.22
N GLN A 123 -17.29 -0.88 42.19
CA GLN A 123 -17.40 -1.70 43.41
C GLN A 123 -16.08 -1.71 44.17
N ARG A 124 -14.96 -1.82 43.46
CA ARG A 124 -13.62 -1.97 44.04
C ARG A 124 -12.99 -0.66 44.51
N PHE A 125 -13.26 0.46 43.82
CA PHE A 125 -12.58 1.75 44.02
C PHE A 125 -13.58 2.89 44.26
N THR A 126 -13.20 3.84 45.10
CA THR A 126 -14.07 4.95 45.51
C THR A 126 -14.36 5.96 44.39
N ASN A 127 -13.42 6.16 43.45
CA ASN A 127 -13.57 7.14 42.37
C ASN A 127 -12.74 6.78 41.13
N PRO A 128 -13.03 5.66 40.45
CA PRO A 128 -12.34 5.30 39.22
C PRO A 128 -12.68 6.31 38.10
N GLN A 129 -11.68 6.61 37.26
CA GLN A 129 -11.88 7.44 36.08
C GLN A 129 -12.11 6.58 34.84
N PHE A 130 -13.03 6.98 33.98
CA PHE A 130 -13.35 6.25 32.76
C PHE A 130 -12.95 7.04 31.52
N ILE A 131 -12.28 6.36 30.59
CA ILE A 131 -11.79 6.97 29.35
C ILE A 131 -12.16 6.14 28.13
N MET A 132 -12.16 6.79 26.97
CA MET A 132 -12.12 6.12 25.67
C MET A 132 -10.98 6.71 24.85
N SER A 133 -9.88 5.96 24.80
CA SER A 133 -8.72 6.29 23.98
C SER A 133 -9.02 6.14 22.49
N ASN A 134 -8.55 7.11 21.71
CA ASN A 134 -8.52 7.10 20.27
C ASN A 134 -7.12 7.53 19.80
N ILE A 135 -6.88 7.50 18.49
CA ILE A 135 -5.68 8.10 17.94
C ILE A 135 -5.76 9.63 18.04
N GLY A 136 -4.69 10.25 18.54
CA GLY A 136 -4.58 11.70 18.68
C GLY A 136 -5.50 12.34 19.72
N SER A 137 -6.40 11.58 20.34
CA SER A 137 -7.35 12.09 21.34
C SER A 137 -7.82 11.02 22.32
N CYS A 138 -8.28 11.46 23.48
CA CYS A 138 -8.88 10.62 24.51
C CYS A 138 -10.11 11.34 25.08
N ILE A 139 -11.24 10.63 25.16
CA ILE A 139 -12.46 11.15 25.78
C ILE A 139 -12.44 10.77 27.26
N LEU A 140 -12.50 11.75 28.14
CA LEU A 140 -12.57 11.60 29.58
C LEU A 140 -14.04 11.63 30.01
N PHE A 141 -14.69 10.47 30.14
CA PHE A 141 -16.12 10.40 30.44
C PHE A 141 -16.46 11.02 31.79
N SER A 142 -15.61 10.82 32.79
CA SER A 142 -15.83 11.36 34.14
C SER A 142 -15.87 12.90 34.19
N HIS A 143 -15.38 13.58 33.14
CA HIS A 143 -15.27 15.05 33.10
C HIS A 143 -15.97 15.69 31.89
N GLY A 144 -16.42 14.89 30.90
CA GLY A 144 -16.99 15.41 29.66
C GLY A 144 -15.99 16.15 28.77
N LEU A 145 -14.70 15.81 28.84
CA LEU A 145 -13.61 16.50 28.13
C LEU A 145 -12.96 15.62 27.06
N VAL A 146 -12.43 16.25 26.02
CA VAL A 146 -11.54 15.62 25.04
C VAL A 146 -10.13 16.15 25.25
N ALA A 147 -9.19 15.25 25.55
CA ALA A 147 -7.78 15.57 25.71
C ALA A 147 -6.99 15.11 24.47
N PRO A 148 -6.09 15.93 23.92
CA PRO A 148 -5.18 15.49 22.86
C PRO A 148 -4.21 14.43 23.40
N THR A 149 -3.85 13.46 22.55
CA THR A 149 -2.88 12.41 22.90
C THR A 149 -1.79 12.28 21.85
N THR A 150 -0.68 11.64 22.23
CA THR A 150 0.43 11.40 21.30
C THR A 150 -0.02 10.43 20.20
N TYR A 151 0.34 10.74 18.95
CA TYR A 151 0.13 9.85 17.82
C TYR A 151 1.09 8.65 17.87
N LEU A 152 0.60 7.47 17.50
CA LEU A 152 1.51 6.39 17.09
C LEU A 152 2.08 6.77 15.73
N SER A 153 3.37 6.53 15.53
CA SER A 153 3.97 6.75 14.20
C SER A 153 3.39 5.79 13.16
N LEU A 154 3.50 6.15 11.88
CA LEU A 154 3.02 5.36 10.76
C LEU A 154 3.63 3.95 10.74
N ASN A 155 4.91 3.81 11.12
CA ASN A 155 5.56 2.51 11.23
C ASN A 155 4.93 1.63 12.33
N GLU A 156 4.61 2.21 13.49
CA GLU A 156 3.95 1.50 14.58
C GLU A 156 2.53 1.08 14.21
N MET A 157 1.80 1.97 13.55
CA MET A 157 0.46 1.73 13.05
C MET A 157 0.44 0.56 12.05
N VAL A 158 1.37 0.56 11.09
CA VAL A 158 1.52 -0.55 10.13
C VAL A 158 1.91 -1.83 10.86
N TRP A 159 2.85 -1.79 11.81
CA TRP A 159 3.22 -2.97 12.59
C TRP A 159 2.04 -3.56 13.36
N LEU A 160 1.33 -2.76 14.15
CA LEU A 160 0.22 -3.21 14.98
C LEU A 160 -0.90 -3.80 14.12
N SER A 161 -1.24 -3.15 13.01
CA SER A 161 -2.32 -3.59 12.13
C SER A 161 -1.96 -4.84 11.31
N SER A 162 -0.74 -4.93 10.78
CA SER A 162 -0.40 -5.89 9.72
C SER A 162 0.84 -6.76 9.97
N GLY A 163 1.71 -6.34 10.90
CA GLY A 163 2.97 -7.01 11.21
C GLY A 163 4.11 -6.70 10.24
N PHE A 164 3.93 -5.76 9.31
CA PHE A 164 5.02 -5.23 8.49
C PHE A 164 5.73 -4.09 9.24
N VAL A 165 6.98 -3.83 8.85
CA VAL A 165 7.65 -2.55 9.10
C VAL A 165 7.83 -1.82 7.78
N ILE A 166 7.90 -0.49 7.84
CA ILE A 166 8.13 0.34 6.66
C ILE A 166 9.60 0.75 6.55
N ASP A 167 10.18 0.55 5.36
CA ASP A 167 11.41 1.19 4.93
C ASP A 167 11.04 2.24 3.89
N VAL A 168 11.58 3.45 4.01
CA VAL A 168 11.18 4.60 3.19
C VAL A 168 12.38 5.17 2.46
N ASP A 169 12.17 5.70 1.26
CA ASP A 169 13.22 6.40 0.53
C ASP A 169 13.40 7.83 1.03
N TYR A 170 12.30 8.51 1.38
CA TYR A 170 12.35 9.88 1.88
C TYR A 170 11.08 10.28 2.66
N ALA A 171 11.23 11.32 3.48
CA ALA A 171 10.15 12.10 4.07
C ALA A 171 10.27 13.54 3.51
N PRO A 172 9.22 14.10 2.88
CA PRO A 172 9.30 15.46 2.36
C PRO A 172 9.42 16.47 3.52
N ASP A 173 10.43 17.35 3.45
CA ASP A 173 10.54 18.48 4.38
C ASP A 173 9.51 19.57 4.06
N GLU A 174 9.09 20.34 5.07
CA GLU A 174 8.04 21.36 4.93
C GLU A 174 8.39 22.44 3.89
N LYS A 175 9.66 22.86 3.81
CA LYS A 175 10.06 23.92 2.86
C LYS A 175 9.96 23.41 1.42
N PHE A 176 10.41 22.18 1.18
CA PHE A 176 10.30 21.55 -0.12
C PHE A 176 8.84 21.30 -0.50
N ALA A 177 8.05 20.74 0.43
CA ALA A 177 6.64 20.42 0.20
C ALA A 177 5.83 21.67 -0.18
N SER A 178 5.96 22.72 0.61
CA SER A 178 5.27 23.99 0.36
C SER A 178 5.70 24.63 -0.96
N LYS A 179 7.00 24.59 -1.27
CA LYS A 179 7.52 25.08 -2.57
C LYS A 179 6.96 24.27 -3.75
N ALA A 180 6.85 22.95 -3.62
CA ALA A 180 6.33 22.07 -4.68
C ALA A 180 4.86 22.38 -4.97
N VAL A 181 4.05 22.57 -3.93
CA VAL A 181 2.62 22.89 -4.06
C VAL A 181 2.40 24.30 -4.59
N GLN A 182 2.98 25.32 -3.96
CA GLN A 182 2.72 26.74 -4.30
C GLN A 182 3.23 27.12 -5.69
N LYS A 183 4.30 26.49 -6.17
CA LYS A 183 4.94 26.83 -7.46
C LYS A 183 4.59 25.84 -8.57
N LEU A 184 3.62 24.95 -8.34
CA LEU A 184 3.23 23.94 -9.30
C LEU A 184 2.94 24.57 -10.67
N LYS A 185 3.62 24.10 -11.72
CA LYS A 185 3.26 24.40 -13.11
C LYS A 185 3.22 23.14 -13.94
N TYR A 186 2.08 22.92 -14.60
CA TYR A 186 1.84 21.81 -15.50
C TYR A 186 1.21 22.29 -16.80
N ARG A 187 1.24 21.43 -17.82
CA ARG A 187 0.56 21.64 -19.11
C ARG A 187 -0.13 20.35 -19.55
N THR A 188 -1.05 20.47 -20.50
CA THR A 188 -1.62 19.32 -21.19
C THR A 188 -0.80 19.01 -22.44
N GLU A 189 -0.47 17.73 -22.63
CA GLU A 189 0.18 17.23 -23.83
C GLU A 189 -0.72 16.21 -24.52
N THR A 190 -0.83 16.30 -25.84
CA THR A 190 -1.48 15.29 -26.68
C THR A 190 -0.42 14.33 -27.19
N LYS A 191 -0.43 13.08 -26.72
CA LYS A 191 0.51 12.07 -27.25
C LYS A 191 -0.09 11.47 -28.52
N ALA A 192 0.51 11.76 -29.67
CA ALA A 192 0.09 11.18 -30.95
C ALA A 192 0.13 9.64 -30.89
N THR A 193 -0.98 9.00 -31.25
CA THR A 193 -1.06 7.56 -31.48
C THR A 193 -0.52 7.23 -32.87
N ALA A 194 0.04 6.02 -33.05
CA ALA A 194 0.58 5.56 -34.35
C ALA A 194 -0.47 5.55 -35.48
N MET A 195 -1.75 5.52 -35.12
CA MET A 195 -2.88 5.82 -36.00
C MET A 195 -3.36 7.24 -35.68
N GLY A 196 -3.20 8.17 -36.62
CA GLY A 196 -3.34 9.61 -36.39
C GLY A 196 -4.67 10.08 -35.78
N ASN A 197 -4.58 11.21 -35.08
CA ASN A 197 -5.64 12.15 -34.72
C ASN A 197 -6.57 11.87 -33.52
N SER A 198 -6.34 10.86 -32.68
CA SER A 198 -6.97 10.79 -31.33
C SER A 198 -5.92 10.52 -30.25
N GLY A 199 -4.94 11.42 -30.14
CA GLY A 199 -3.92 11.31 -29.12
C GLY A 199 -4.54 11.39 -27.72
N LYS A 200 -4.20 10.44 -26.83
CA LYS A 200 -4.58 10.54 -25.43
C LYS A 200 -3.92 11.78 -24.83
N GLN A 201 -4.74 12.69 -24.34
CA GLN A 201 -4.26 13.85 -23.61
C GLN A 201 -3.81 13.44 -22.20
N ARG A 202 -2.73 14.05 -21.75
CA ARG A 202 -2.17 13.84 -20.41
C ARG A 202 -1.69 15.15 -19.82
N ILE A 203 -1.64 15.19 -18.49
CA ILE A 203 -1.07 16.30 -17.74
C ILE A 203 0.38 16.00 -17.45
N VAL A 204 1.26 16.97 -17.69
CA VAL A 204 2.69 16.84 -17.43
C VAL A 204 3.21 18.05 -16.67
N PHE A 205 4.16 17.84 -15.77
CA PHE A 205 4.93 18.93 -15.19
C PHE A 205 5.70 19.68 -16.30
N THR A 206 5.77 21.01 -16.19
CA THR A 206 6.62 21.79 -17.10
C THR A 206 8.10 21.60 -16.74
N GLU A 207 8.97 21.52 -17.74
CA GLU A 207 10.42 21.39 -17.52
C GLU A 207 10.97 22.56 -16.68
N GLN A 208 10.50 23.79 -16.95
CA GLN A 208 10.87 24.98 -16.17
C GLN A 208 10.58 24.79 -14.68
N TYR A 209 9.43 24.22 -14.34
CA TYR A 209 9.07 23.93 -12.95
C TYR A 209 9.96 22.82 -12.37
N LEU A 210 10.16 21.71 -13.08
CA LEU A 210 11.03 20.62 -12.62
C LEU A 210 12.47 21.11 -12.36
N ARG A 211 13.01 21.98 -13.22
CA ARG A 211 14.31 22.62 -13.01
C ARG A 211 14.32 23.51 -11.76
N LYS A 212 13.27 24.28 -11.50
CA LYS A 212 13.12 25.08 -10.25
C LYS A 212 13.04 24.21 -9.00
N MET A 213 12.59 22.97 -9.14
CA MET A 213 12.57 21.94 -8.10
C MET A 213 13.86 21.12 -8.03
N GLY A 214 14.91 21.56 -8.73
CA GLY A 214 16.25 20.99 -8.66
C GLY A 214 16.51 19.82 -9.61
N LYS A 215 15.58 19.52 -10.52
CA LYS A 215 15.77 18.42 -11.49
C LYS A 215 16.66 18.86 -12.65
N ARG A 216 17.60 17.98 -13.03
CA ARG A 216 18.58 18.22 -14.09
C ARG A 216 18.24 17.39 -15.30
N PHE A 217 18.03 18.05 -16.44
CA PHE A 217 17.74 17.42 -17.72
C PHE A 217 19.02 17.32 -18.54
N SER A 218 19.21 16.18 -19.15
CA SER A 218 20.38 15.85 -19.96
C SER A 218 20.21 16.21 -21.44
N GLY A 219 18.98 16.45 -21.89
CA GLY A 219 18.63 16.60 -23.31
C GLY A 219 18.38 15.25 -24.01
N GLU A 220 18.59 14.13 -23.32
CA GLU A 220 18.27 12.80 -23.82
C GLU A 220 16.84 12.40 -23.43
N ASN A 221 15.90 12.52 -24.39
CA ASN A 221 14.46 12.29 -24.18
C ASN A 221 14.10 11.03 -23.37
N LYS A 222 14.81 9.90 -23.54
CA LYS A 222 14.53 8.66 -22.78
C LYS A 222 14.89 8.79 -21.30
N ARG A 223 16.02 9.41 -20.97
CA ARG A 223 16.47 9.61 -19.58
C ARG A 223 15.65 10.67 -18.88
N ASP A 224 15.32 11.75 -19.61
CA ASP A 224 14.59 12.88 -19.06
C ASP A 224 13.12 12.53 -18.74
N ASN A 225 12.49 11.59 -19.46
CA ASN A 225 11.15 11.09 -19.12
C ASN A 225 11.08 10.44 -17.72
N VAL A 226 12.17 9.84 -17.23
CA VAL A 226 12.22 9.22 -15.89
C VAL A 226 12.11 10.29 -14.79
N ILE A 227 12.58 11.51 -15.06
CA ILE A 227 12.47 12.63 -14.11
C ILE A 227 11.01 12.93 -13.81
N HIS A 228 10.16 12.95 -14.84
CA HIS A 228 8.73 13.23 -14.66
C HIS A 228 8.02 12.15 -13.84
N TYR A 229 8.35 10.88 -14.08
CA TYR A 229 7.82 9.75 -13.32
C TYR A 229 8.21 9.84 -11.84
N LYS A 230 9.52 9.94 -11.54
CA LYS A 230 10.00 10.01 -10.16
C LYS A 230 9.48 11.25 -9.42
N TYR A 231 9.39 12.37 -10.13
CA TYR A 231 8.88 13.59 -9.51
C TYR A 231 7.38 13.53 -9.20
N LEU A 232 6.60 12.70 -9.91
CA LEU A 232 5.19 12.49 -9.56
C LEU A 232 5.04 11.90 -8.15
N GLU A 233 5.90 10.94 -7.80
CA GLU A 233 5.94 10.35 -6.45
C GLU A 233 6.32 11.41 -5.40
N GLU A 234 7.41 12.17 -5.66
CA GLU A 234 7.87 13.27 -4.79
C GLU A 234 6.82 14.36 -4.59
N PHE A 235 6.17 14.77 -5.67
CA PHE A 235 5.10 15.75 -5.63
C PHE A 235 3.90 15.23 -4.84
N THR A 236 3.56 13.95 -4.98
CA THR A 236 2.42 13.35 -4.29
C THR A 236 2.62 13.34 -2.77
N ALA A 237 3.77 12.85 -2.29
CA ALA A 237 4.10 12.89 -0.88
C ALA A 237 4.13 14.34 -0.34
N SER A 238 4.68 15.27 -1.13
CA SER A 238 4.72 16.71 -0.79
C SER A 238 3.32 17.33 -0.70
N ALA A 239 2.43 17.04 -1.64
CA ALA A 239 1.08 17.59 -1.64
C ALA A 239 0.23 17.06 -0.49
N LEU A 240 0.44 15.81 -0.08
CA LEU A 240 -0.17 15.25 1.12
C LEU A 240 0.40 15.85 2.41
N LYS A 241 1.72 16.14 2.45
CA LYS A 241 2.36 16.78 3.61
C LYS A 241 1.76 18.15 3.94
N GLU A 242 1.33 18.91 2.93
CA GLU A 242 0.72 20.24 3.11
C GLU A 242 -0.75 20.19 3.56
N LYS A 243 -1.32 19.01 3.80
CA LYS A 243 -2.70 18.88 4.31
C LYS A 243 -2.69 18.98 5.83
N GLU A 244 -3.54 19.85 6.39
CA GLU A 244 -3.64 20.07 7.84
C GLU A 244 -3.92 18.80 8.64
N ASP A 245 -4.76 17.91 8.10
CA ASP A 245 -5.16 16.67 8.75
C ASP A 245 -4.11 15.54 8.63
N ILE A 246 -3.00 15.72 7.91
CA ILE A 246 -1.96 14.70 7.73
C ILE A 246 -0.86 14.90 8.78
N VAL A 247 -0.69 13.91 9.67
CA VAL A 247 0.30 13.96 10.76
C VAL A 247 1.66 13.40 10.32
N GLU A 248 1.68 12.47 9.36
CA GLU A 248 2.90 11.81 8.90
C GLU A 248 2.76 11.36 7.44
N VAL A 249 3.82 11.48 6.64
CA VAL A 249 3.84 11.03 5.24
C VAL A 249 5.25 10.67 4.79
N TYR A 250 5.34 9.60 4.00
CA TYR A 250 6.57 9.11 3.40
C TYR A 250 6.39 8.77 1.93
N GLY A 251 7.48 8.85 1.17
CA GLY A 251 7.56 8.41 -0.21
C GLY A 251 8.52 7.22 -0.41
N GLY A 252 8.26 6.43 -1.46
CA GLY A 252 9.01 5.21 -1.79
C GLY A 252 8.92 4.17 -0.67
N VAL A 253 7.71 3.79 -0.28
CA VAL A 253 7.45 3.00 0.93
C VAL A 253 7.48 1.51 0.62
N ARG A 254 8.37 0.81 1.32
CA ARG A 254 8.63 -0.62 1.18
C ARG A 254 8.22 -1.35 2.44
N PHE A 255 7.43 -2.40 2.31
CA PHE A 255 6.94 -3.17 3.45
C PHE A 255 7.71 -4.46 3.62
N ILE A 256 8.41 -4.57 4.74
CA ILE A 256 9.23 -5.73 5.10
C ILE A 256 8.47 -6.53 6.13
N TYR A 257 8.45 -7.86 6.00
CA TYR A 257 7.79 -8.73 6.98
C TYR A 257 8.83 -9.42 7.87
N PRO A 258 9.09 -8.91 9.10
CA PRO A 258 10.24 -9.36 9.87
C PRO A 258 10.19 -10.84 10.24
N LYS A 259 8.99 -11.38 10.47
CA LYS A 259 8.80 -12.80 10.78
C LYS A 259 9.14 -13.74 9.61
N ARG A 260 9.28 -13.22 8.38
CA ARG A 260 9.65 -13.97 7.18
C ARG A 260 10.91 -13.43 6.50
N VAL A 261 11.89 -12.97 7.28
CA VAL A 261 13.16 -12.43 6.76
C VAL A 261 13.86 -13.40 5.78
N LYS A 262 13.83 -14.71 6.02
CA LYS A 262 14.39 -15.73 5.11
C LYS A 262 13.76 -15.67 3.71
N SER A 263 12.43 -15.53 3.62
CA SER A 263 11.72 -15.39 2.34
C SER A 263 12.03 -14.04 1.67
N CYS A 264 12.14 -12.98 2.47
CA CYS A 264 12.51 -11.65 1.99
C CYS A 264 13.92 -11.65 1.37
N LEU A 265 14.88 -12.31 2.01
CA LEU A 265 16.25 -12.48 1.50
C LEU A 265 16.30 -13.31 0.22
N LYS A 266 15.51 -14.39 0.11
CA LYS A 266 15.41 -15.17 -1.14
C LYS A 266 14.92 -14.31 -2.30
N ARG A 267 13.90 -13.46 -2.07
CA ARG A 267 13.41 -12.53 -3.08
C ARG A 267 14.46 -11.49 -3.47
N ALA A 268 15.18 -10.95 -2.48
CA ALA A 268 16.27 -10.01 -2.74
C ALA A 268 17.40 -10.66 -3.57
N LYS A 269 17.80 -11.90 -3.26
CA LYS A 269 18.80 -12.67 -4.03
C LYS A 269 18.35 -12.82 -5.48
N TRP A 270 17.08 -13.20 -5.70
CA TRP A 270 16.53 -13.33 -7.04
C TRP A 270 16.55 -12.00 -7.80
N ALA A 271 16.05 -10.92 -7.18
CA ALA A 271 15.91 -9.61 -7.81
C ALA A 271 17.26 -8.94 -8.12
N LEU A 272 18.29 -9.17 -7.30
CA LEU A 272 19.60 -8.58 -7.46
C LEU A 272 20.51 -9.40 -8.38
N ILE A 273 20.59 -10.72 -8.15
CA ILE A 273 21.59 -11.60 -8.78
C ILE A 273 21.01 -12.40 -9.94
N GLN A 274 19.82 -12.99 -9.75
CA GLN A 274 19.26 -13.97 -10.68
C GLN A 274 18.35 -13.35 -11.75
N THR A 275 18.14 -12.04 -11.70
CA THR A 275 17.39 -11.31 -12.72
C THR A 275 18.14 -11.34 -14.07
N PRO A 276 17.46 -11.41 -15.23
CA PRO A 276 18.12 -11.48 -16.54
C PRO A 276 19.03 -10.28 -16.84
N LYS A 277 18.79 -9.13 -16.21
CA LYS A 277 19.56 -7.89 -16.42
C LYS A 277 19.93 -7.27 -15.07
N PRO A 278 20.92 -7.86 -14.36
CA PRO A 278 21.32 -7.33 -13.06
C PRO A 278 21.99 -5.97 -13.22
N MET A 279 21.86 -5.14 -12.19
CA MET A 279 22.45 -3.81 -12.14
C MET A 279 23.98 -3.89 -12.31
N LYS A 280 24.58 -2.88 -12.97
CA LYS A 280 26.03 -2.83 -13.22
C LYS A 280 26.83 -3.03 -11.91
N TYR A 281 26.46 -2.34 -10.84
CA TYR A 281 27.09 -2.47 -9.53
C TYR A 281 27.02 -3.91 -8.97
N VAL A 282 25.91 -4.62 -9.19
CA VAL A 282 25.77 -6.02 -8.74
C VAL A 282 26.66 -6.94 -9.56
N LYS A 283 26.74 -6.73 -10.89
CA LYS A 283 27.63 -7.51 -11.76
C LYS A 283 29.10 -7.35 -11.37
N GLU A 284 29.51 -6.12 -11.09
CA GLU A 284 30.89 -5.80 -10.71
C GLU A 284 31.27 -6.36 -9.33
N ASN A 285 30.29 -6.61 -8.45
CA ASN A 285 30.51 -7.09 -7.08
C ASN A 285 29.83 -8.45 -6.80
N LEU A 286 29.62 -9.27 -7.83
CA LEU A 286 28.78 -10.47 -7.76
C LEU A 286 29.21 -11.45 -6.67
N ALA A 287 30.51 -11.75 -6.57
CA ALA A 287 31.05 -12.67 -5.57
C ALA A 287 30.72 -12.22 -4.13
N THR A 288 30.81 -10.93 -3.84
CA THR A 288 30.48 -10.36 -2.53
C THR A 288 28.98 -10.44 -2.23
N PHE A 289 28.13 -10.24 -3.24
CA PHE A 289 26.68 -10.43 -3.09
C PHE A 289 26.33 -11.91 -2.82
N GLU A 290 26.92 -12.85 -3.56
CA GLU A 290 26.72 -14.28 -3.35
C GLU A 290 27.17 -14.70 -1.95
N GLN A 291 28.37 -14.28 -1.54
CA GLN A 291 28.88 -14.50 -0.19
C GLN A 291 27.94 -13.94 0.88
N PHE A 292 27.42 -12.72 0.72
CA PHE A 292 26.44 -12.14 1.65
C PHE A 292 25.19 -13.02 1.78
N PHE A 293 24.61 -13.49 0.67
CA PHE A 293 23.38 -14.29 0.75
C PHE A 293 23.59 -15.69 1.34
N ASP A 294 24.81 -16.22 1.24
CA ASP A 294 25.14 -17.54 1.75
C ASP A 294 25.56 -17.49 3.23
N THR A 295 26.37 -16.48 3.62
CA THR A 295 26.91 -16.32 4.98
C THR A 295 26.09 -15.39 5.88
N LYS A 296 25.26 -14.52 5.29
CA LYS A 296 24.50 -13.44 5.97
C LYS A 296 25.36 -12.40 6.68
N THR A 297 26.62 -12.28 6.29
CA THR A 297 27.58 -11.31 6.83
C THR A 297 28.21 -10.54 5.68
N CYS A 298 28.37 -9.23 5.86
CA CYS A 298 29.08 -8.38 4.90
C CYS A 298 29.47 -7.06 5.58
N ASP A 299 30.72 -6.67 5.42
CA ASP A 299 31.25 -5.39 5.94
C ASP A 299 31.05 -4.23 4.95
N ASP A 300 30.67 -4.51 3.71
CA ASP A 300 30.38 -3.50 2.70
C ASP A 300 28.99 -2.87 2.93
N ALA A 301 29.01 -1.66 3.47
CA ALA A 301 27.80 -0.88 3.73
C ALA A 301 26.99 -0.58 2.45
N GLY A 302 27.63 -0.44 1.29
CA GLY A 302 26.97 -0.23 0.00
C GLY A 302 26.14 -1.43 -0.44
N ILE A 303 26.69 -2.64 -0.28
CA ILE A 303 26.00 -3.90 -0.53
C ILE A 303 24.82 -4.07 0.43
N ILE A 304 25.04 -3.89 1.74
CA ILE A 304 23.98 -3.98 2.75
C ILE A 304 22.85 -2.98 2.44
N ASN A 305 23.19 -1.74 2.10
CA ASN A 305 22.22 -0.72 1.72
C ASN A 305 21.42 -1.11 0.48
N LEU A 306 22.07 -1.70 -0.53
CA LEU A 306 21.36 -2.15 -1.73
C LEU A 306 20.45 -3.34 -1.44
N VAL A 307 20.94 -4.38 -0.74
CA VAL A 307 20.12 -5.53 -0.33
C VAL A 307 18.88 -5.07 0.42
N ARG A 308 19.03 -4.12 1.34
CA ARG A 308 17.92 -3.61 2.15
C ARG A 308 16.78 -3.04 1.30
N LYS A 309 17.08 -2.41 0.15
CA LYS A 309 16.05 -1.92 -0.77
C LYS A 309 15.24 -3.04 -1.43
N PHE A 310 15.71 -4.28 -1.42
CA PHE A 310 15.10 -5.42 -2.11
C PHE A 310 14.53 -6.52 -1.19
N ILE A 311 14.64 -6.39 0.13
CA ILE A 311 14.05 -7.35 1.09
C ILE A 311 12.56 -7.08 1.39
N HIS A 312 11.91 -6.23 0.61
CA HIS A 312 10.51 -5.91 0.81
C HIS A 312 9.58 -6.93 0.12
N THR A 313 8.36 -7.03 0.62
CA THR A 313 7.33 -7.96 0.10
C THR A 313 6.32 -7.27 -0.81
N MET A 314 6.14 -5.96 -0.61
CA MET A 314 5.29 -5.08 -1.40
C MET A 314 5.85 -3.66 -1.24
N GLU A 315 5.48 -2.79 -2.17
CA GLU A 315 5.85 -1.39 -2.21
C GLU A 315 4.68 -0.55 -2.73
N ILE A 316 4.62 0.69 -2.26
CA ILE A 316 3.74 1.75 -2.77
C ILE A 316 4.54 3.06 -2.83
N ASP A 317 4.11 3.98 -3.67
CA ASP A 317 4.87 5.20 -3.96
C ASP A 317 4.78 6.23 -2.83
N SER A 318 3.66 6.30 -2.12
CA SER A 318 3.50 7.15 -0.92
C SER A 318 2.55 6.52 0.10
N LEU A 319 2.81 6.77 1.38
CA LEU A 319 1.91 6.42 2.49
C LEU A 319 1.77 7.62 3.42
N ALA A 320 0.54 7.96 3.79
CA ALA A 320 0.25 9.04 4.73
C ALA A 320 -0.69 8.59 5.86
N LEU A 321 -0.57 9.23 7.03
CA LEU A 321 -1.42 9.03 8.20
C LEU A 321 -2.19 10.32 8.48
N THR A 322 -3.51 10.21 8.61
CA THR A 322 -4.34 11.32 9.09
C THR A 322 -4.35 11.39 10.62
N SER A 323 -4.72 12.54 11.16
CA SER A 323 -4.90 12.80 12.59
C SER A 323 -5.93 11.87 13.25
N ASP A 324 -6.91 11.36 12.48
CA ASP A 324 -7.92 10.41 12.95
C ASP A 324 -7.56 8.93 12.70
N GLY A 325 -6.35 8.65 12.18
CA GLY A 325 -5.77 7.31 12.01
C GLY A 325 -6.18 6.55 10.76
N LEU A 326 -6.67 7.25 9.73
CA LEU A 326 -6.82 6.71 8.39
C LEU A 326 -5.45 6.67 7.69
N MET A 327 -5.10 5.52 7.11
CA MET A 327 -3.91 5.41 6.27
C MET A 327 -4.26 5.62 4.80
N ILE A 328 -3.58 6.55 4.13
CA ILE A 328 -3.75 6.81 2.70
C ILE A 328 -2.57 6.19 1.96
N GLY A 329 -2.81 5.08 1.26
CA GLY A 329 -1.80 4.41 0.45
C GLY A 329 -1.93 4.84 -1.00
N VAL A 330 -0.81 5.25 -1.62
CA VAL A 330 -0.83 5.89 -2.93
C VAL A 330 0.08 5.19 -3.93
N GLU A 331 -0.46 4.93 -5.12
CA GLU A 331 0.31 4.53 -6.31
C GLU A 331 0.27 5.67 -7.35
N CYS A 332 1.41 5.97 -7.93
CA CYS A 332 1.62 7.01 -8.93
C CYS A 332 1.89 6.37 -10.30
N LYS A 333 1.10 6.73 -11.33
CA LYS A 333 1.38 6.29 -12.70
C LYS A 333 1.45 7.43 -13.69
N TYR A 334 2.58 7.48 -14.37
CA TYR A 334 2.81 8.35 -15.51
C TYR A 334 2.38 7.65 -16.80
N GLY A 335 1.21 8.00 -17.34
CA GLY A 335 0.68 7.44 -18.59
C GLY A 335 -0.33 6.29 -18.40
N ASN A 336 -0.17 5.21 -19.16
CA ASN A 336 -1.10 4.09 -19.15
C ASN A 336 -0.82 3.15 -17.98
N TYR A 337 -1.88 2.64 -17.38
CA TYR A 337 -1.89 1.59 -16.36
C TYR A 337 -3.16 0.76 -16.54
N SER A 338 -3.18 -0.42 -15.96
CA SER A 338 -4.23 -1.43 -16.09
C SER A 338 -5.06 -1.54 -14.80
N GLU A 339 -6.18 -2.25 -14.86
CA GLU A 339 -6.98 -2.57 -13.67
C GLU A 339 -6.20 -3.41 -12.66
N ILE A 340 -5.24 -4.23 -13.10
CA ILE A 340 -4.36 -5.03 -12.24
C ILE A 340 -3.55 -4.12 -11.30
N ASP A 341 -3.10 -2.96 -11.79
CA ASP A 341 -2.35 -2.00 -10.97
C ASP A 341 -3.26 -1.43 -9.87
N VAL A 342 -4.52 -1.18 -10.18
CA VAL A 342 -5.53 -0.65 -9.26
C VAL A 342 -5.90 -1.68 -8.19
N ASP A 343 -6.18 -2.91 -8.60
CA ASP A 343 -6.50 -4.02 -7.71
C ASP A 343 -5.34 -4.35 -6.78
N ARG A 344 -4.10 -4.29 -7.30
CA ARG A 344 -2.88 -4.45 -6.48
C ARG A 344 -2.81 -3.41 -5.38
N LEU A 345 -3.07 -2.14 -5.67
CA LEU A 345 -3.05 -1.08 -4.65
C LEU A 345 -4.10 -1.34 -3.56
N HIS A 346 -5.32 -1.70 -3.94
CA HIS A 346 -6.38 -2.05 -2.99
C HIS A 346 -5.98 -3.24 -2.10
N ALA A 347 -5.44 -4.31 -2.71
CA ALA A 347 -4.98 -5.50 -2.00
C ALA A 347 -3.84 -5.20 -1.02
N ILE A 348 -2.91 -4.32 -1.38
CA ILE A 348 -1.86 -3.86 -0.47
C ILE A 348 -2.48 -3.09 0.69
N CYS A 349 -3.27 -2.04 0.42
CA CYS A 349 -3.78 -1.16 1.47
C CYS A 349 -4.69 -1.90 2.46
N SER A 350 -5.56 -2.78 1.98
CA SER A 350 -6.44 -3.63 2.81
C SER A 350 -5.67 -4.59 3.73
N ARG A 351 -4.44 -4.93 3.37
CA ARG A 351 -3.55 -5.75 4.20
C ARG A 351 -2.80 -4.95 5.26
N LEU A 352 -2.60 -3.64 5.04
CA LEU A 352 -1.84 -2.78 5.95
C LEU A 352 -2.67 -2.31 7.15
N SER A 353 -3.94 -1.99 6.92
CA SER A 353 -4.82 -1.43 7.95
C SER A 353 -6.28 -1.74 7.64
N PRO A 354 -7.13 -1.95 8.67
CA PRO A 354 -8.59 -1.95 8.47
C PRO A 354 -9.15 -0.55 8.17
N ARG A 355 -8.43 0.52 8.53
CA ARG A 355 -8.77 1.92 8.24
C ARG A 355 -7.82 2.46 7.18
N PHE A 356 -8.14 2.21 5.92
CA PHE A 356 -7.31 2.60 4.78
C PHE A 356 -8.11 3.31 3.67
N HIS A 357 -7.40 4.11 2.88
CA HIS A 357 -7.91 4.74 1.66
C HIS A 357 -6.89 4.58 0.52
N PRO A 358 -7.15 3.73 -0.47
CA PRO A 358 -6.27 3.58 -1.62
C PRO A 358 -6.52 4.71 -2.63
N LEU A 359 -5.47 5.46 -2.94
CA LEU A 359 -5.49 6.58 -3.88
C LEU A 359 -4.56 6.32 -5.06
N PHE A 360 -5.03 6.52 -6.27
CA PHE A 360 -4.24 6.34 -7.48
C PHE A 360 -4.01 7.70 -8.12
N VAL A 361 -2.77 8.18 -8.13
CA VAL A 361 -2.41 9.48 -8.70
C VAL A 361 -1.87 9.27 -10.09
N ASN A 362 -2.43 9.98 -11.07
CA ASN A 362 -2.09 9.76 -12.47
C ASN A 362 -1.93 11.06 -13.26
N THR A 363 -1.58 10.90 -14.54
CA THR A 363 -1.43 11.98 -15.51
C THR A 363 -2.60 12.07 -16.50
N ARG A 364 -3.74 11.41 -16.26
CA ARG A 364 -4.93 11.56 -17.11
C ARG A 364 -5.56 12.94 -16.88
N LEU A 365 -6.60 13.27 -17.62
CA LEU A 365 -7.38 14.51 -17.39
C LEU A 365 -8.63 14.28 -16.54
N THR A 366 -9.07 13.03 -16.44
CA THR A 366 -10.33 12.62 -15.84
C THR A 366 -10.09 11.83 -14.57
N GLU A 367 -11.04 11.97 -13.64
CA GLU A 367 -11.14 11.12 -12.47
C GLU A 367 -11.89 9.83 -12.83
N GLU A 368 -11.47 8.74 -12.22
CA GLU A 368 -12.11 7.43 -12.36
C GLU A 368 -12.17 6.77 -10.99
N ARG A 369 -13.07 5.80 -10.86
CA ARG A 369 -13.12 4.93 -9.68
C ARG A 369 -13.31 3.50 -10.15
N SER A 370 -12.45 2.61 -9.68
CA SER A 370 -12.56 1.19 -9.93
C SER A 370 -12.04 0.42 -8.72
N SER A 371 -12.65 -0.73 -8.41
CA SER A 371 -12.22 -1.62 -7.33
C SER A 371 -12.01 -0.94 -5.96
N GLY A 372 -12.87 0.04 -5.63
CA GLY A 372 -12.76 0.79 -4.37
C GLY A 372 -11.61 1.81 -4.32
N VAL A 373 -10.79 1.90 -5.37
CA VAL A 373 -9.68 2.85 -5.50
C VAL A 373 -10.13 4.09 -6.23
N ARG A 374 -9.83 5.25 -5.65
CA ARG A 374 -10.06 6.53 -6.30
C ARG A 374 -8.86 6.88 -7.18
N GLN A 375 -9.11 7.26 -8.42
CA GLN A 375 -8.07 7.62 -9.36
C GLN A 375 -8.19 9.09 -9.71
N ILE A 376 -7.16 9.87 -9.40
CA ILE A 376 -7.16 11.32 -9.62
C ILE A 376 -5.96 11.77 -10.45
N PRO A 377 -6.14 12.79 -11.30
CA PRO A 377 -5.02 13.49 -11.90
C PRO A 377 -4.26 14.29 -10.83
N PHE A 378 -2.92 14.31 -10.90
CA PHE A 378 -2.09 14.89 -9.83
C PHE A 378 -2.41 16.34 -9.43
N PRO A 379 -2.89 17.26 -10.30
CA PRO A 379 -3.26 18.60 -9.85
C PRO A 379 -4.39 18.61 -8.81
N ARG A 380 -5.25 17.59 -8.81
CA ARG A 380 -6.35 17.46 -7.84
C ARG A 380 -5.83 17.23 -6.42
N LEU A 381 -4.59 16.77 -6.25
CA LEU A 381 -3.97 16.67 -4.92
C LEU A 381 -3.93 18.01 -4.17
N LEU A 382 -4.10 19.15 -4.84
CA LEU A 382 -4.18 20.46 -4.20
C LEU A 382 -5.53 20.74 -3.53
N GLU A 383 -6.58 19.97 -3.84
CA GLU A 383 -7.90 20.11 -3.24
C GLU A 383 -7.92 19.74 -1.74
N PRO A 384 -8.92 20.20 -0.97
CA PRO A 384 -9.07 19.80 0.42
C PRO A 384 -9.05 18.28 0.61
N LEU A 385 -8.52 17.80 1.74
CA LEU A 385 -8.37 16.36 1.97
C LEU A 385 -9.71 15.63 1.91
N GLN A 386 -10.79 16.22 2.43
CA GLN A 386 -12.14 15.66 2.35
C GLN A 386 -12.57 15.43 0.90
N SER A 387 -12.20 16.34 -0.01
CA SER A 387 -12.47 16.18 -1.43
C SER A 387 -11.69 15.03 -2.04
N LEU A 388 -10.50 14.68 -1.54
CA LEU A 388 -9.72 13.51 -1.98
C LEU A 388 -10.27 12.19 -1.41
N LEU A 389 -10.76 12.23 -0.17
CA LEU A 389 -11.30 11.07 0.53
C LEU A 389 -12.76 10.75 0.15
N SER A 390 -13.44 11.68 -0.51
CA SER A 390 -14.84 11.50 -0.93
C SER A 390 -15.04 10.25 -1.77
N THR A 391 -16.20 9.62 -1.56
CA THR A 391 -16.68 8.48 -2.35
C THR A 391 -17.49 8.91 -3.57
N SER A 392 -17.86 10.19 -3.67
CA SER A 392 -18.57 10.75 -4.83
C SER A 392 -17.61 11.09 -5.97
N LEU A 393 -17.96 10.72 -7.20
CA LEU A 393 -17.24 11.17 -8.39
C LEU A 393 -17.71 12.58 -8.78
N ASP A 394 -16.84 13.57 -8.67
CA ASP A 394 -17.03 14.88 -9.30
C ASP A 394 -16.52 14.79 -10.75
N SER A 395 -17.40 14.63 -11.72
CA SER A 395 -17.06 14.46 -13.14
C SER A 395 -16.59 15.74 -13.85
N ARG A 396 -16.02 16.71 -13.12
CA ARG A 396 -15.59 17.99 -13.69
C ARG A 396 -14.26 17.83 -14.42
N PRO A 397 -14.15 18.19 -15.71
CA PRO A 397 -12.86 18.26 -16.40
C PRO A 397 -11.93 19.25 -15.69
N LEU A 398 -10.63 18.94 -15.63
CA LEU A 398 -9.64 19.91 -15.18
C LEU A 398 -9.53 21.07 -16.19
N ASN A 399 -9.90 22.28 -15.78
CA ASN A 399 -9.59 23.49 -16.55
C ASN A 399 -8.10 23.84 -16.35
N PRO A 400 -7.32 24.05 -17.43
CA PRO A 400 -5.94 24.51 -17.31
C PRO A 400 -5.90 25.91 -16.68
N SER A 401 -4.86 26.18 -15.89
CA SER A 401 -4.63 27.46 -15.22
C SER A 401 -4.49 28.60 -16.24
N PRO A 402 -5.19 29.74 -16.08
CA PRO A 402 -5.08 30.86 -17.02
C PRO A 402 -3.92 31.78 -16.65
N GLU A 403 -2.90 31.87 -17.53
CA GLU A 403 -2.26 33.11 -17.99
C GLU A 403 -1.09 32.86 -18.99
N SER A 404 -1.09 33.69 -20.05
CA SER A 404 -0.49 33.65 -21.41
C SER A 404 0.99 34.16 -21.51
N PRO A 405 1.65 34.40 -22.69
CA PRO A 405 1.19 34.46 -24.09
C PRO A 405 1.95 33.59 -25.12
N ALA A 406 1.48 33.75 -26.37
CA ALA A 406 1.70 32.99 -27.59
C ALA A 406 3.15 32.89 -28.13
N ASP A 407 3.24 32.06 -29.18
CA ASP A 407 4.30 31.87 -30.17
C ASP A 407 5.42 30.86 -29.80
N GLU A 408 5.39 29.67 -30.42
CA GLU A 408 6.25 29.36 -31.58
C GLU A 408 6.16 27.88 -32.02
N GLU A 409 6.00 27.77 -33.34
CA GLU A 409 6.24 26.69 -34.31
C GLU A 409 6.36 25.20 -33.90
N VAL A 410 5.46 24.41 -34.51
CA VAL A 410 5.50 22.94 -34.54
C VAL A 410 6.51 22.46 -35.59
N VAL A 411 7.70 22.03 -35.16
CA VAL A 411 8.64 21.30 -36.02
C VAL A 411 8.39 19.79 -35.90
N VAL A 412 7.87 19.18 -36.96
CA VAL A 412 7.64 17.73 -37.06
C VAL A 412 8.88 17.06 -37.66
N SER A 413 9.70 16.42 -36.82
CA SER A 413 10.78 15.52 -37.27
C SER A 413 10.34 14.05 -37.20
N LYS A 414 10.26 13.39 -38.37
CA LYS A 414 10.01 11.95 -38.52
C LYS A 414 11.29 11.14 -38.33
N SER A 415 11.24 10.05 -37.58
CA SER A 415 12.24 8.97 -37.65
C SER A 415 11.59 7.59 -37.46
N LYS A 416 11.86 6.70 -38.42
CA LYS A 416 11.47 5.27 -38.45
C LYS A 416 12.24 4.47 -37.40
N VAL A 417 11.64 3.39 -36.88
CA VAL A 417 12.33 2.34 -36.11
C VAL A 417 11.88 0.98 -36.65
N GLU A 418 12.87 0.15 -37.00
CA GLU A 418 12.76 -1.28 -37.29
C GLU A 418 12.77 -2.10 -36.00
N GLU A 419 11.98 -3.18 -35.96
CA GLU A 419 11.92 -4.19 -34.90
C GLU A 419 12.95 -5.31 -35.13
N ILE A 420 13.56 -5.80 -34.04
CA ILE A 420 14.29 -7.08 -34.00
C ILE A 420 13.62 -7.97 -32.94
N ALA A 421 13.37 -9.23 -33.30
CA ALA A 421 12.77 -10.30 -32.50
C ALA A 421 13.80 -11.36 -32.07
N ASP A 422 13.50 -12.16 -31.03
CA ASP A 422 14.10 -13.48 -30.77
C ASP A 422 13.20 -14.33 -29.80
N PRO A 423 13.33 -15.67 -29.68
CA PRO A 423 12.22 -16.59 -29.92
C PRO A 423 11.96 -17.62 -28.79
N ALA A 424 10.72 -18.09 -28.69
CA ALA A 424 10.41 -19.41 -28.15
C ALA A 424 9.50 -20.09 -29.19
N GLN A 425 9.67 -21.39 -29.43
CA GLN A 425 8.84 -22.11 -30.40
C GLN A 425 7.40 -22.15 -29.91
N GLU A 426 6.60 -21.23 -30.44
CA GLU A 426 5.17 -21.10 -30.23
C GLU A 426 4.44 -21.70 -31.44
N LEU A 427 3.47 -22.61 -31.21
CA LEU A 427 2.64 -23.18 -32.29
C LEU A 427 1.68 -22.10 -32.82
N ALA A 428 1.56 -21.97 -34.15
CA ALA A 428 0.61 -21.04 -34.74
C ALA A 428 -0.83 -21.47 -34.44
N LEU A 429 -1.76 -20.50 -34.40
CA LEU A 429 -3.18 -20.75 -34.15
C LEU A 429 -3.77 -21.79 -35.12
N SER A 430 -3.35 -21.74 -36.39
CA SER A 430 -3.72 -22.70 -37.44
C SER A 430 -3.30 -24.14 -37.14
N ASP A 431 -2.21 -24.33 -36.38
CA ASP A 431 -1.63 -25.63 -36.08
C ASP A 431 -2.18 -26.20 -34.75
N SER A 432 -3.00 -25.41 -34.04
CA SER A 432 -3.54 -25.71 -32.70
C SER A 432 -5.05 -25.92 -32.71
N VAL A 433 -5.65 -26.15 -33.89
CA VAL A 433 -7.11 -26.22 -34.09
C VAL A 433 -7.74 -27.30 -33.22
N ASP A 434 -7.15 -28.49 -33.14
CA ASP A 434 -7.68 -29.59 -32.34
C ASP A 434 -7.67 -29.28 -30.82
N VAL A 435 -6.56 -28.71 -30.32
CA VAL A 435 -6.42 -28.31 -28.90
C VAL A 435 -7.42 -27.22 -28.54
N ILE A 436 -7.61 -26.24 -29.42
CA ILE A 436 -8.56 -25.15 -29.23
C ILE A 436 -10.00 -25.70 -29.23
N ARG A 437 -10.33 -26.60 -30.17
CA ARG A 437 -11.64 -27.24 -30.26
C ARG A 437 -11.98 -28.01 -28.98
N ASP A 438 -11.05 -28.83 -28.50
CA ASP A 438 -11.29 -29.67 -27.32
C ASP A 438 -11.52 -28.82 -26.06
N LEU A 439 -10.76 -27.72 -25.91
CA LEU A 439 -10.98 -26.77 -24.83
C LEU A 439 -12.31 -26.01 -24.95
N LEU A 440 -12.75 -25.67 -26.17
CA LEU A 440 -14.07 -25.05 -26.39
C LEU A 440 -15.22 -26.01 -26.04
N LEU A 441 -15.07 -27.31 -26.30
CA LEU A 441 -16.06 -28.32 -25.89
C LEU A 441 -16.13 -28.44 -24.37
N ILE A 442 -15.00 -28.35 -23.67
CA ILE A 442 -14.97 -28.26 -22.20
C ILE A 442 -15.67 -26.99 -21.72
N VAL A 443 -15.46 -25.84 -22.37
CA VAL A 443 -16.16 -24.57 -22.03
C VAL A 443 -17.68 -24.69 -22.24
N LYS A 444 -18.13 -25.51 -23.20
CA LYS A 444 -19.55 -25.77 -23.46
C LYS A 444 -20.21 -26.56 -22.32
N GLU A 445 -19.52 -27.57 -21.80
CA GLU A 445 -20.01 -28.40 -20.69
C GLU A 445 -19.81 -27.77 -19.31
N SER A 446 -18.73 -27.00 -19.14
CA SER A 446 -18.35 -26.33 -17.90
C SER A 446 -17.87 -24.91 -18.20
N PRO A 447 -18.71 -23.88 -18.02
CA PRO A 447 -18.36 -22.50 -18.34
C PRO A 447 -17.13 -22.02 -17.57
N VAL A 448 -16.07 -21.65 -18.30
CA VAL A 448 -14.84 -21.08 -17.75
C VAL A 448 -14.70 -19.62 -18.17
N SER A 449 -14.03 -18.82 -17.34
CA SER A 449 -13.76 -17.41 -17.66
C SER A 449 -12.76 -17.26 -18.81
N TRP A 450 -12.84 -16.17 -19.58
CA TRP A 450 -11.88 -15.91 -20.65
C TRP A 450 -10.42 -15.90 -20.20
N PRO A 451 -10.03 -15.30 -19.05
CA PRO A 451 -8.66 -15.37 -18.54
C PRO A 451 -8.20 -16.81 -18.25
N GLU A 452 -9.11 -17.66 -17.78
CA GLU A 452 -8.83 -19.06 -17.47
C GLU A 452 -8.66 -19.89 -18.75
N PHE A 453 -9.57 -19.73 -19.71
CA PHE A 453 -9.45 -20.32 -21.05
C PHE A 453 -8.15 -19.90 -21.76
N TYR A 454 -7.81 -18.61 -21.67
CA TYR A 454 -6.58 -18.05 -22.24
C TYR A 454 -5.33 -18.65 -21.60
N LYS A 455 -5.35 -18.87 -20.28
CA LYS A 455 -4.25 -19.49 -19.53
C LYS A 455 -4.08 -20.97 -19.86
N LEU A 456 -5.17 -21.71 -20.05
CA LEU A 456 -5.14 -23.12 -20.46
C LEU A 456 -4.48 -23.28 -21.84
N LEU A 457 -4.79 -22.39 -22.79
CA LEU A 457 -4.13 -22.39 -24.12
C LEU A 457 -2.64 -22.04 -24.05
N GLN A 458 -2.25 -21.08 -23.20
CA GLN A 458 -0.84 -20.75 -22.99
C GLN A 458 -0.05 -21.92 -22.36
N GLN A 459 -0.67 -22.66 -21.45
CA GLN A 459 -0.07 -23.85 -20.85
C GLN A 459 0.13 -24.99 -21.85
N GLN A 460 -0.65 -25.02 -22.93
CA GLN A 460 -0.50 -25.96 -24.06
C GLN A 460 0.40 -25.42 -25.19
N GLY A 461 1.07 -24.28 -25.00
CA GLY A 461 2.04 -23.73 -25.97
C GLY A 461 1.44 -23.01 -27.19
N VAL A 462 0.15 -22.66 -27.15
CA VAL A 462 -0.59 -22.06 -28.28
C VAL A 462 -0.34 -20.54 -28.36
N LYS A 463 -0.08 -20.01 -29.57
CA LYS A 463 -0.06 -18.55 -29.81
C LYS A 463 -1.44 -17.96 -29.56
N THR A 464 -1.57 -17.05 -28.61
CA THR A 464 -2.89 -16.45 -28.30
C THR A 464 -3.09 -15.05 -28.90
N LYS A 465 -2.12 -14.56 -29.70
CA LYS A 465 -2.24 -13.29 -30.42
C LYS A 465 -3.26 -13.42 -31.54
N GLY A 466 -4.37 -12.69 -31.43
CA GLY A 466 -5.47 -12.75 -32.41
C GLY A 466 -6.52 -13.82 -32.12
N LEU A 467 -6.38 -14.56 -31.01
CA LEU A 467 -7.23 -15.69 -30.65
C LEU A 467 -8.73 -15.41 -30.76
N LEU A 468 -9.25 -14.30 -30.23
CA LEU A 468 -10.70 -14.00 -30.34
C LEU A 468 -11.22 -13.95 -31.77
N LYS A 469 -10.48 -13.28 -32.68
CA LYS A 469 -10.86 -13.21 -34.09
C LYS A 469 -10.77 -14.59 -34.76
N PHE A 470 -9.81 -15.39 -34.35
CA PHE A 470 -9.63 -16.76 -34.84
C PHE A 470 -10.72 -17.70 -34.34
N LEU A 471 -11.15 -17.59 -33.08
CA LEU A 471 -12.28 -18.33 -32.52
C LEU A 471 -13.58 -17.99 -33.25
N GLU A 472 -13.78 -16.70 -33.52
CA GLU A 472 -14.93 -16.19 -34.26
C GLU A 472 -14.92 -16.64 -35.72
N SER A 473 -13.77 -16.68 -36.40
CA SER A 473 -13.69 -17.09 -37.81
C SER A 473 -13.74 -18.60 -38.02
N GLU A 474 -13.09 -19.39 -37.16
CA GLU A 474 -12.91 -20.83 -37.40
C GLU A 474 -13.96 -21.70 -36.70
N PHE A 475 -14.43 -21.31 -35.49
CA PHE A 475 -15.21 -22.21 -34.64
C PHE A 475 -16.64 -21.76 -34.35
N SER A 476 -16.92 -20.46 -34.39
CA SER A 476 -18.25 -19.89 -34.07
C SER A 476 -19.38 -20.56 -34.84
N ALA A 477 -19.24 -20.70 -36.16
CA ALA A 477 -20.24 -21.35 -37.02
C ALA A 477 -20.27 -22.88 -36.86
N GLN A 478 -19.13 -23.51 -36.56
CA GLN A 478 -19.02 -24.97 -36.46
C GLN A 478 -19.58 -25.52 -35.14
N LEU A 479 -19.37 -24.80 -34.05
CA LEU A 479 -19.74 -25.23 -32.70
C LEU A 479 -21.01 -24.53 -32.17
N GLY A 480 -21.57 -23.59 -32.94
CA GLY A 480 -22.81 -22.87 -32.65
C GLY A 480 -22.66 -21.94 -31.45
N PHE A 481 -21.82 -20.91 -31.57
CA PHE A 481 -21.69 -19.90 -30.51
C PHE A 481 -21.31 -18.52 -31.03
N THR A 482 -21.60 -17.48 -30.25
CA THR A 482 -21.16 -16.09 -30.48
C THR A 482 -20.31 -15.59 -29.31
N ILE A 483 -19.35 -14.70 -29.60
CA ILE A 483 -18.45 -14.13 -28.58
C ILE A 483 -18.98 -12.77 -28.13
N LYS A 484 -19.18 -12.58 -26.82
CA LYS A 484 -19.80 -11.37 -26.26
C LYS A 484 -18.77 -10.34 -25.80
N GLY A 485 -18.56 -9.26 -26.56
CA GLY A 485 -17.89 -8.05 -26.08
C GLY A 485 -16.43 -7.85 -26.53
N SER A 486 -15.84 -6.72 -26.14
CA SER A 486 -14.43 -6.40 -26.43
C SER A 486 -13.51 -6.98 -25.34
N LYS A 487 -12.24 -7.24 -25.70
CA LYS A 487 -11.18 -7.91 -24.91
C LYS A 487 -11.05 -7.58 -23.41
N ALA A 488 -11.64 -6.48 -22.95
CA ALA A 488 -11.46 -5.89 -21.62
C ALA A 488 -12.52 -6.30 -20.57
N GLY A 489 -13.42 -7.25 -20.84
CA GLY A 489 -14.49 -7.57 -19.87
C GLY A 489 -15.12 -8.95 -20.01
N LEU A 490 -14.36 -9.94 -20.50
CA LEU A 490 -14.87 -11.28 -20.74
C LEU A 490 -14.82 -12.10 -19.43
N GLY A 491 -15.93 -12.09 -18.68
CA GLY A 491 -16.15 -12.97 -17.52
C GLY A 491 -16.45 -14.42 -17.92
N VAL A 492 -17.25 -15.16 -17.15
CA VAL A 492 -17.66 -16.54 -17.47
C VAL A 492 -18.61 -16.60 -18.69
N GLY A 493 -19.36 -15.53 -18.96
CA GLY A 493 -20.31 -15.44 -20.09
C GLY A 493 -19.72 -14.85 -21.38
N TRP A 494 -18.44 -15.13 -21.68
CA TRP A 494 -17.75 -14.59 -22.85
C TRP A 494 -18.10 -15.32 -24.16
N ILE A 495 -18.59 -16.56 -24.05
CA ILE A 495 -19.25 -17.31 -25.11
C ILE A 495 -20.75 -17.40 -24.81
N LEU A 496 -21.58 -17.15 -25.82
CA LEU A 496 -22.99 -17.53 -25.84
C LEU A 496 -23.18 -18.68 -26.83
N TRP A 497 -23.63 -19.82 -26.34
CA TRP A 497 -23.94 -20.97 -27.20
C TRP A 497 -25.34 -20.81 -27.80
N ASP A 498 -25.47 -21.09 -29.08
CA ASP A 498 -26.76 -21.14 -29.75
C ASP A 498 -27.53 -22.36 -29.21
N GLU A 499 -28.71 -22.14 -28.62
CA GLU A 499 -29.55 -23.22 -28.14
C GLU A 499 -30.08 -24.02 -29.35
N SER A 500 -29.67 -25.29 -29.44
CA SER A 500 -30.23 -26.28 -30.36
C SER A 500 -30.68 -27.51 -29.60
#